data_AF-A0A1F8SR27-F1
#
_entry.id   AF-A0A1F8SR27-F1
#
_cell.length_a   1.000
_cell.length_b   1.000
_cell.length_c   1.000
_cell.angle_alpha   90.00
_cell.angle_beta   90.00
_cell.angle_gamma   90.00
#
_symmetry.space_group_name_H-M   'P 1'
#
loop_
_entity.id
_entity.type
_entity.pdbx_description
1 polymer ?
#
loop_
_entity_poly.entity_id
_entity_poly.type
_entity_poly.pdbx_seq_one_letter_code
_entity_poly.pdbx_strand_id
1 'polypeptide(L)'
;MSLVRKLKPDRSITGVIIPFSIVPIFGLATLIFGLSVGLITLGIWMWVYSLFYLYVFIRTRNIAQLVICVEGIFFGFMFLVFEPDFGTNSVGSLEFRAAYISGVIFFGLILISLVLTRRLKWRGREIFELAGESVDEAGNGYTSRPRPVGKVEYSLQQMQAFSHFCARHLIALPYITSKNITLVPIKMGEEFGRLLGLSGDYRDATWVNFDVNGEVSVHIAQKDYLDYREPLAFDQLCTSFGQVFIDFIELYKKGEGVRVIDRMDDLKLSVLS
;
A
#
# COMPACT_ATOMS: atom_id res chain seq x y z
N MET A 1 -4.51 -17.71 21.84
CA MET A 1 -5.67 -17.95 20.94
C MET A 1 -5.15 -18.11 19.53
N SER A 2 -5.53 -19.17 18.82
CA SER A 2 -5.33 -19.21 17.36
C SER A 2 -6.37 -18.28 16.75
N LEU A 3 -5.94 -17.16 16.17
CA LEU A 3 -6.83 -16.27 15.42
C LEU A 3 -7.48 -17.08 14.29
N VAL A 4 -8.80 -17.26 14.37
CA VAL A 4 -9.58 -17.89 13.30
C VAL A 4 -9.66 -16.86 12.17
N ARG A 5 -8.99 -17.14 11.04
CA ARG A 5 -8.97 -16.23 9.89
C ARG A 5 -10.34 -16.19 9.22
N LYS A 6 -10.92 -15.00 9.10
CA LYS A 6 -12.24 -14.79 8.50
C LYS A 6 -12.16 -14.53 7.00
N LEU A 7 -11.04 -13.99 6.49
CA LEU A 7 -10.85 -13.83 5.05
C LEU A 7 -10.30 -15.10 4.38
N LYS A 8 -10.65 -15.26 3.09
CA LYS A 8 -10.03 -16.24 2.20
C LYS A 8 -8.54 -15.95 2.06
N PRO A 9 -7.69 -16.98 1.86
CA PRO A 9 -6.26 -16.78 1.65
C PRO A 9 -6.02 -15.84 0.47
N ASP A 10 -5.21 -14.80 0.66
CA ASP A 10 -4.78 -13.98 -0.47
C ASP A 10 -3.81 -14.79 -1.35
N ARG A 11 -4.07 -14.80 -2.65
CA ARG A 11 -3.21 -15.40 -3.67
C ARG A 11 -2.83 -14.39 -4.75
N SER A 12 -3.12 -13.12 -4.53
CA SER A 12 -2.78 -12.04 -5.45
C SER A 12 -1.26 -11.92 -5.57
N ILE A 13 -0.77 -12.11 -6.79
CA ILE A 13 0.63 -11.83 -7.15
C ILE A 13 0.76 -10.46 -7.84
N THR A 14 -0.35 -9.74 -8.00
CA THR A 14 -0.43 -8.50 -8.80
C THR A 14 0.56 -7.44 -8.34
N GLY A 15 0.79 -7.33 -7.03
CA GLY A 15 1.75 -6.37 -6.46
C GLY A 15 3.20 -6.64 -6.87
N VAL A 16 3.51 -7.87 -7.29
CA VAL A 16 4.84 -8.32 -7.71
C VAL A 16 4.99 -8.31 -9.23
N ILE A 17 3.89 -8.46 -9.98
CA ILE A 17 3.92 -8.50 -11.46
C ILE A 17 4.59 -7.26 -12.04
N ILE A 18 4.23 -6.08 -11.53
CA ILE A 18 4.72 -4.81 -12.07
C ILE A 18 6.26 -4.74 -11.91
N PRO A 19 6.85 -4.81 -10.71
CA PRO A 19 8.31 -4.80 -10.56
C PRO A 19 9.04 -5.88 -11.38
N PHE A 20 8.49 -7.09 -11.47
CA PHE A 20 9.14 -8.19 -12.20
C PHE A 20 8.97 -8.12 -13.72
N SER A 21 8.04 -7.32 -14.24
CA SER A 21 7.86 -7.11 -15.68
C SER A 21 9.08 -6.47 -16.36
N ILE A 22 9.97 -5.81 -15.59
CA ILE A 22 11.17 -5.17 -16.13
C ILE A 22 12.16 -6.20 -16.71
N VAL A 23 12.23 -7.40 -16.13
CA VAL A 23 13.16 -8.46 -16.55
C VAL A 23 12.87 -8.97 -17.96
N PRO A 24 11.64 -9.39 -18.32
CA PRO A 24 11.34 -9.79 -19.68
C PRO A 24 11.43 -8.63 -20.68
N ILE A 25 11.08 -7.39 -20.29
CA ILE A 25 11.24 -6.21 -21.16
C ILE A 25 12.71 -6.00 -21.51
N PHE A 26 13.58 -6.04 -20.50
CA PHE A 26 15.04 -5.96 -20.68
C PHE A 26 15.57 -7.10 -21.55
N GLY A 27 15.14 -8.34 -21.29
CA GLY A 27 15.55 -9.51 -22.05
C GLY A 27 15.18 -9.40 -23.53
N LEU A 28 13.96 -9.00 -23.84
CA LEU A 28 13.49 -8.79 -25.21
C LEU A 28 14.25 -7.65 -25.90
N ALA A 29 14.43 -6.51 -25.23
CA ALA A 29 15.20 -5.39 -25.78
C ALA A 29 16.64 -5.81 -26.11
N THR A 30 17.27 -6.58 -25.22
CA THR A 30 18.63 -7.11 -25.42
C THR A 30 18.70 -8.09 -26.58
N LEU A 31 17.74 -9.00 -26.70
CA LEU A 31 17.72 -10.02 -27.77
C LEU A 31 17.50 -9.42 -29.15
N ILE A 32 16.65 -8.39 -29.26
CA ILE A 32 16.27 -7.79 -30.56
C ILE A 32 17.27 -6.70 -30.98
N PHE A 33 17.72 -5.86 -30.04
CA PHE A 33 18.46 -4.65 -30.34
C PHE A 33 19.89 -4.62 -29.75
N GLY A 34 20.28 -5.68 -29.03
CA GLY A 34 21.60 -5.79 -28.40
C GLY A 34 21.65 -5.22 -26.98
N LEU A 35 22.78 -5.48 -26.31
CA LEU A 35 22.98 -5.18 -24.88
C LEU A 35 22.89 -3.69 -24.55
N SER A 36 23.43 -2.81 -25.41
CA SER A 36 23.38 -1.36 -25.23
C SER A 36 21.94 -0.87 -25.09
N VAL A 37 21.08 -1.17 -26.09
CA VAL A 37 19.66 -0.80 -26.06
C VAL A 37 18.93 -1.44 -24.89
N GLY A 38 19.29 -2.68 -24.53
CA GLY A 38 18.80 -3.33 -23.31
C GLY A 38 19.09 -2.51 -22.04
N LEU A 39 20.34 -2.07 -21.83
CA LEU A 39 20.74 -1.29 -20.67
C LEU A 39 20.07 0.09 -20.63
N ILE A 40 19.97 0.77 -21.78
CA ILE A 40 19.22 2.04 -21.88
C ILE A 40 17.76 1.82 -21.48
N THR A 41 17.14 0.77 -22.00
CA THR A 41 15.75 0.41 -21.68
C THR A 41 15.59 0.18 -20.18
N LEU A 42 16.49 -0.58 -19.57
CA LEU A 42 16.50 -0.83 -18.13
C LEU A 42 16.64 0.47 -17.33
N GLY A 43 17.57 1.34 -17.71
CA GLY A 43 17.79 2.63 -17.06
C GLY A 43 16.56 3.55 -17.11
N ILE A 44 15.93 3.66 -18.27
CA ILE A 44 14.69 4.42 -18.45
C ILE A 44 13.58 3.85 -17.56
N TRP A 45 13.39 2.54 -17.55
CA TRP A 45 12.38 1.90 -16.71
C TRP A 45 12.62 2.13 -15.21
N MET A 46 13.88 2.09 -14.75
CA MET A 46 14.21 2.40 -13.36
C MET A 46 13.84 3.84 -12.99
N TRP A 47 13.98 4.80 -13.91
CA TRP A 47 13.51 6.17 -13.70
C TRP A 47 11.99 6.30 -13.71
N VAL A 48 11.29 5.60 -14.60
CA VAL A 48 9.82 5.54 -14.58
C VAL A 48 9.33 4.99 -13.23
N TYR A 49 9.94 3.92 -12.73
CA TYR A 49 9.65 3.38 -11.40
C TYR A 49 9.94 4.40 -10.29
N SER A 50 11.09 5.07 -10.37
CA SER A 50 11.44 6.09 -9.40
C SER A 50 10.40 7.21 -9.32
N LEU A 51 9.96 7.73 -10.47
CA LEU A 51 8.92 8.75 -10.54
C LEU A 51 7.59 8.26 -9.96
N PHE A 52 7.22 7.01 -10.22
CA PHE A 52 6.06 6.40 -9.60
C PHE A 52 6.19 6.36 -8.07
N TYR A 53 7.30 5.86 -7.53
CA TYR A 53 7.51 5.80 -6.08
C TYR A 53 7.65 7.18 -5.42
N LEU A 54 8.16 8.17 -6.14
CA LEU A 54 8.10 9.57 -5.72
C LEU A 54 6.66 10.06 -5.62
N TYR A 55 5.83 9.75 -6.60
CA TYR A 55 4.40 10.07 -6.56
C TYR A 55 3.69 9.38 -5.37
N VAL A 56 3.98 8.10 -5.13
CA VAL A 56 3.45 7.37 -3.96
C VAL A 56 3.93 8.02 -2.67
N PHE A 57 5.19 8.44 -2.58
CA PHE A 57 5.71 9.18 -1.43
C PHE A 57 4.98 10.52 -1.22
N ILE A 58 4.71 11.28 -2.29
CA ILE A 58 3.98 12.55 -2.18
C ILE A 58 2.56 12.31 -1.64
N ARG A 59 1.90 11.24 -2.10
CA ARG A 59 0.53 10.86 -1.68
C ARG A 59 0.45 10.31 -0.27
N THR A 60 1.43 9.51 0.16
CA THR A 60 1.39 8.76 1.42
C THR A 60 2.26 9.35 2.52
N ARG A 61 3.30 10.11 2.17
CA ARG A 61 4.39 10.56 3.06
C ARG A 61 5.11 9.41 3.77
N ASN A 62 5.06 8.20 3.19
CA ASN A 62 5.78 7.03 3.67
C ASN A 62 7.23 7.06 3.17
N ILE A 63 8.19 7.22 4.07
CA ILE A 63 9.62 7.38 3.75
C ILE A 63 10.21 6.14 3.08
N ALA A 64 9.67 4.93 3.33
CA ALA A 64 10.16 3.73 2.68
C ALA A 64 9.96 3.78 1.15
N GLN A 65 8.89 4.44 0.69
CA GLN A 65 8.66 4.68 -0.75
C GLN A 65 9.72 5.61 -1.35
N LEU A 66 10.22 6.58 -0.58
CA LEU A 66 11.30 7.47 -1.01
C LEU A 66 12.63 6.71 -1.16
N VAL A 67 12.88 5.69 -0.34
CA VAL A 67 14.06 4.83 -0.49
C VAL A 67 14.03 4.10 -1.84
N ILE A 68 12.89 3.51 -2.21
CA ILE A 68 12.72 2.83 -3.51
C ILE A 68 12.87 3.83 -4.67
N CYS A 69 12.35 5.05 -4.51
CA CYS A 69 12.57 6.13 -5.46
C CYS A 69 14.07 6.41 -5.67
N VAL A 70 14.84 6.56 -4.59
CA VAL A 70 16.29 6.84 -4.67
C VAL A 70 17.07 5.67 -5.27
N GLU A 71 16.71 4.43 -4.92
CA GLU A 71 17.25 3.23 -5.55
C GLU A 71 17.03 3.23 -7.07
N GLY A 72 15.81 3.54 -7.51
CA GLY A 72 15.47 3.65 -8.92
C GLY A 72 16.30 4.71 -9.66
N ILE A 73 16.54 5.87 -9.04
CA ILE A 73 17.42 6.91 -9.59
C ILE A 73 18.84 6.38 -9.73
N PHE A 74 19.37 5.79 -8.65
CA PHE A 74 20.74 5.28 -8.60
C PHE A 74 20.98 4.24 -9.70
N PHE A 75 20.13 3.21 -9.78
CA PHE A 75 20.28 2.17 -10.81
C PHE A 75 19.98 2.69 -12.21
N GLY A 76 19.03 3.62 -12.37
CA GLY A 76 18.78 4.27 -13.65
C GLY A 76 20.02 5.02 -14.17
N PHE A 77 20.71 5.78 -13.31
CA PHE A 77 21.98 6.41 -13.65
C PHE A 77 23.07 5.38 -13.95
N MET A 78 23.20 4.34 -13.11
CA MET A 78 24.17 3.27 -13.32
C MET A 78 24.04 2.61 -14.70
N PHE A 79 22.82 2.38 -15.19
CA PHE A 79 22.63 1.72 -16.48
C PHE A 79 22.79 2.67 -17.68
N LEU A 80 22.60 3.98 -17.51
CA LEU A 80 22.77 4.97 -18.58
C LEU A 80 24.19 5.53 -18.68
N VAL A 81 24.86 5.79 -17.55
CA VAL A 81 26.20 6.40 -17.51
C VAL A 81 27.31 5.41 -17.86
N PHE A 82 27.05 4.11 -17.74
CA PHE A 82 28.03 3.05 -18.03
C PHE A 82 27.68 2.24 -19.28
N GLU A 83 26.69 2.70 -20.03
CA GLU A 83 26.41 2.21 -21.37
C GLU A 83 27.58 2.61 -22.30
N PRO A 84 28.04 1.71 -23.19
CA PRO A 84 29.21 1.94 -24.04
C PRO A 84 29.19 3.20 -24.92
N ASP A 85 28.01 3.63 -25.37
CA ASP A 85 27.85 4.72 -26.34
C ASP A 85 27.53 6.09 -25.69
N PHE A 86 26.99 6.11 -24.47
CA PHE A 86 26.65 7.31 -23.68
C PHE A 86 27.61 7.60 -22.52
N GLY A 87 28.41 6.62 -22.11
CA GLY A 87 29.20 6.65 -20.88
C GLY A 87 30.67 7.04 -21.03
N THR A 88 31.25 7.61 -19.97
CA THR A 88 32.71 7.80 -19.87
C THR A 88 33.46 6.50 -19.50
N ASN A 89 32.73 5.49 -19.02
CA ASN A 89 33.25 4.22 -18.52
C ASN A 89 32.45 3.05 -19.13
N SER A 90 33.14 1.95 -19.44
CA SER A 90 32.47 0.74 -19.96
C SER A 90 31.88 -0.12 -18.83
N VAL A 91 30.84 -0.90 -19.14
CA VAL A 91 30.24 -1.94 -18.26
C VAL A 91 31.30 -2.92 -17.67
N GLY A 92 32.47 -3.04 -18.31
CA GLY A 92 33.56 -3.90 -17.85
C GLY A 92 34.48 -3.27 -16.79
N SER A 93 34.36 -1.97 -16.51
CA SER A 93 35.30 -1.24 -15.66
C SER A 93 35.20 -1.63 -14.19
N LEU A 94 36.30 -1.45 -13.44
CA LEU A 94 36.34 -1.77 -12.02
C LEU A 94 35.40 -0.84 -11.23
N GLU A 95 35.32 0.42 -11.63
CA GLU A 95 34.47 1.45 -11.04
C GLU A 95 32.99 1.07 -11.18
N PHE A 96 32.56 0.62 -12.37
CA PHE A 96 31.20 0.12 -12.58
C PHE A 96 30.89 -1.05 -11.66
N ARG A 97 31.75 -2.07 -11.64
CA ARG A 97 31.53 -3.28 -10.81
C ARG A 97 31.46 -2.92 -9.34
N ALA A 98 32.36 -2.06 -8.86
CA ALA A 98 32.37 -1.60 -7.48
C ALA A 98 31.10 -0.82 -7.12
N ALA A 99 30.69 0.15 -7.96
CA ALA A 99 29.47 0.94 -7.75
C ALA A 99 28.20 0.07 -7.80
N TYR A 100 28.11 -0.84 -8.79
CA TYR A 100 26.98 -1.75 -8.93
C TYR A 100 26.85 -2.71 -7.74
N ILE A 101 27.93 -3.41 -7.37
CA ILE A 101 27.91 -4.38 -6.26
C ILE A 101 27.62 -3.68 -4.94
N SER A 102 28.29 -2.54 -4.67
CA SER A 102 28.03 -1.78 -3.44
C SER A 102 26.61 -1.24 -3.38
N GLY A 103 26.07 -0.75 -4.50
CA GLY A 103 24.67 -0.33 -4.61
C GLY A 103 23.68 -1.47 -4.35
N VAL A 104 23.88 -2.63 -4.98
CA VAL A 104 23.05 -3.82 -4.76
C VAL A 104 23.08 -4.26 -3.30
N ILE A 105 24.25 -4.29 -2.67
CA ILE A 105 24.36 -4.66 -1.24
C ILE A 105 23.68 -3.61 -0.36
N PHE A 106 23.98 -2.32 -0.57
CA PHE A 106 23.44 -1.24 0.25
C PHE A 106 21.91 -1.15 0.16
N PHE A 107 21.36 -1.04 -1.05
CA PHE A 107 19.91 -0.99 -1.23
C PHE A 107 19.25 -2.32 -0.87
N GLY A 108 19.87 -3.45 -1.20
CA GLY A 108 19.37 -4.78 -0.82
C GLY A 108 19.18 -4.94 0.69
N LEU A 109 20.17 -4.55 1.49
CA LEU A 109 20.05 -4.59 2.96
C LEU A 109 18.95 -3.68 3.49
N ILE A 110 18.81 -2.47 2.93
CA ILE A 110 17.76 -1.53 3.33
C ILE A 110 16.38 -2.07 2.94
N LEU A 111 16.20 -2.56 1.72
CA LEU A 111 14.94 -3.14 1.27
C LEU A 111 14.54 -4.36 2.12
N ILE A 112 15.49 -5.26 2.42
CA ILE A 112 15.25 -6.40 3.31
C ILE A 112 14.76 -5.89 4.68
N SER A 113 15.42 -4.89 5.25
CA SER A 113 14.99 -4.27 6.51
C SER A 113 13.58 -3.68 6.43
N LEU A 114 13.24 -2.99 5.34
CA LEU A 114 11.91 -2.41 5.12
C LEU A 114 10.81 -3.47 4.98
N VAL A 115 11.11 -4.59 4.34
CA VAL A 115 10.21 -5.75 4.20
C VAL A 115 10.01 -6.43 5.56
N LEU A 116 11.10 -6.68 6.30
CA LEU A 116 11.03 -7.31 7.63
C LEU A 116 10.28 -6.44 8.64
N THR A 117 10.44 -5.13 8.56
CA THR A 117 9.71 -4.16 9.40
C THR A 117 8.33 -3.79 8.85
N ARG A 118 7.89 -4.42 7.76
CA ARG A 118 6.57 -4.21 7.11
C ARG A 118 6.27 -2.75 6.77
N ARG A 119 7.29 -1.92 6.55
CA ARG A 119 7.13 -0.48 6.28
C ARG A 119 6.61 -0.18 4.88
N LEU A 120 6.66 -1.17 3.99
CA LEU A 120 6.15 -1.11 2.62
C LEU A 120 4.80 -1.83 2.45
N LYS A 121 4.31 -2.48 3.51
CA LYS A 121 3.11 -3.30 3.43
C LYS A 121 1.85 -2.43 3.52
N TRP A 122 0.96 -2.58 2.55
CA TRP A 122 -0.41 -2.07 2.65
C TRP A 122 -1.23 -2.92 3.62
N ARG A 123 -1.84 -2.27 4.62
CA ARG A 123 -2.46 -2.92 5.77
C ARG A 123 -3.98 -3.06 5.66
N GLY A 124 -4.55 -2.91 4.47
CA GLY A 124 -5.99 -3.01 4.28
C GLY A 124 -6.53 -4.37 4.72
N ARG A 125 -5.81 -5.46 4.44
CA ARG A 125 -6.23 -6.82 4.83
C ARG A 125 -6.35 -6.97 6.35
N GLU A 126 -5.42 -6.41 7.12
CA GLU A 126 -5.46 -6.40 8.58
C GLU A 126 -6.73 -5.70 9.10
N ILE A 127 -7.15 -4.61 8.46
CA ILE A 127 -8.40 -3.91 8.82
C ILE A 127 -9.62 -4.82 8.60
N PHE A 128 -9.67 -5.53 7.47
CA PHE A 128 -10.77 -6.45 7.18
C PHE A 128 -10.81 -7.65 8.13
N GLU A 129 -9.65 -8.19 8.54
CA GLU A 129 -9.60 -9.27 9.55
C GLU A 129 -10.03 -8.76 10.93
N LEU A 130 -9.56 -7.58 11.38
CA LEU A 130 -9.96 -6.99 12.66
C LEU A 130 -11.47 -6.71 12.70
N ALA A 131 -12.02 -6.19 11.61
CA ALA A 131 -13.45 -5.93 11.51
C ALA A 131 -14.27 -7.23 11.50
N GLY A 132 -13.74 -8.31 10.93
CA GLY A 132 -14.43 -9.60 10.86
C GLY A 132 -14.35 -10.44 12.13
N GLU A 133 -13.42 -10.15 13.05
CA GLU A 133 -13.15 -10.98 14.24
C GLU A 133 -14.36 -11.12 15.18
N SER A 134 -15.13 -10.04 15.35
CA SER A 134 -16.26 -9.94 16.27
C SER A 134 -17.63 -10.16 15.62
N VAL A 135 -17.67 -10.53 14.34
CA VAL A 135 -18.90 -10.61 13.56
C VAL A 135 -19.33 -12.05 13.38
N ASP A 136 -20.56 -12.32 13.78
CA ASP A 136 -21.17 -13.64 13.65
C ASP A 136 -21.59 -13.91 12.19
N GLU A 137 -21.65 -15.21 11.86
CA GLU A 137 -22.20 -15.66 10.59
C GLU A 137 -23.69 -15.32 10.54
N ALA A 138 -24.13 -14.76 9.41
CA ALA A 138 -25.54 -14.58 9.13
C ALA A 138 -25.82 -14.86 7.66
N GLY A 139 -27.03 -15.36 7.37
CA GLY A 139 -27.46 -15.57 5.99
C GLY A 139 -27.32 -14.32 5.12
N ASN A 140 -27.21 -14.53 3.79
CA ASN A 140 -27.01 -13.49 2.79
C ASN A 140 -27.83 -12.20 3.04
N GLY A 141 -27.14 -11.13 3.43
CA GLY A 141 -27.73 -9.82 3.72
C GLY A 141 -26.96 -8.63 3.15
N TYR A 142 -26.08 -8.85 2.15
CA TYR A 142 -25.27 -7.78 1.56
C TYR A 142 -26.15 -6.64 1.00
N THR A 143 -25.77 -5.40 1.28
CA THR A 143 -26.35 -4.22 0.65
C THR A 143 -25.25 -3.24 0.26
N SER A 144 -25.40 -2.52 -0.85
CA SER A 144 -24.43 -1.49 -1.27
C SER A 144 -24.61 -0.15 -0.56
N ARG A 145 -25.52 -0.06 0.42
CA ARG A 145 -25.84 1.21 1.07
C ARG A 145 -24.84 1.49 2.19
N PRO A 146 -24.24 2.71 2.24
CA PRO A 146 -23.44 3.11 3.39
C PRO A 146 -24.25 3.06 4.68
N ARG A 147 -23.61 2.65 5.78
CA ARG A 147 -24.22 2.56 7.11
C ARG A 147 -23.59 3.56 8.06
N PRO A 148 -24.39 4.32 8.83
CA PRO A 148 -23.87 5.09 9.96
C PRO A 148 -23.44 4.12 11.06
N VAL A 149 -22.25 4.34 11.63
CA VAL A 149 -21.67 3.45 12.65
C VAL A 149 -21.66 4.10 14.03
N GLY A 150 -21.37 5.39 14.10
CA GLY A 150 -21.28 6.09 15.37
C GLY A 150 -20.87 7.55 15.22
N LYS A 151 -20.65 8.20 16.36
CA LYS A 151 -20.20 9.58 16.45
C LYS A 151 -18.96 9.66 17.33
N VAL A 152 -17.94 10.38 16.86
CA VAL A 152 -16.69 10.60 17.59
C VAL A 152 -16.42 12.09 17.66
N GLU A 153 -16.03 12.56 18.84
CA GLU A 153 -15.60 13.94 19.02
C GLU A 153 -14.12 14.10 18.64
N TYR A 154 -13.85 14.90 17.61
CA TYR A 154 -12.50 15.27 17.20
C TYR A 154 -12.49 16.67 16.58
N SER A 155 -11.34 17.33 16.62
CA SER A 155 -11.12 18.55 15.86
C SER A 155 -10.73 18.23 14.41
N LEU A 156 -10.95 19.17 13.49
CA LEU A 156 -10.51 19.03 12.09
C LEU A 156 -9.01 18.74 11.98
N GLN A 157 -8.19 19.40 12.81
CA GLN A 157 -6.74 19.19 12.84
C GLN A 157 -6.39 17.77 13.31
N GLN A 158 -7.08 17.24 14.31
CA GLN A 158 -6.88 15.87 14.80
C GLN A 158 -7.24 14.85 13.70
N MET A 159 -8.36 15.05 13.00
CA MET A 159 -8.77 14.15 11.92
C MET A 159 -7.80 14.22 10.74
N GLN A 160 -7.33 15.42 10.37
CA GLN A 160 -6.30 15.57 9.36
C GLN A 160 -5.01 14.86 9.79
N ALA A 161 -4.52 15.07 11.00
CA ALA A 161 -3.32 14.41 11.50
C ALA A 161 -3.46 12.88 11.51
N PHE A 162 -4.62 12.36 11.94
CA PHE A 162 -4.94 10.94 11.89
C PHE A 162 -4.98 10.38 10.46
N SER A 163 -5.54 11.13 9.50
CA SER A 163 -5.57 10.72 8.10
C SER A 163 -4.16 10.63 7.49
N HIS A 164 -3.26 11.55 7.85
CA HIS A 164 -1.85 11.50 7.44
C HIS A 164 -1.12 10.34 8.12
N PHE A 165 -1.44 10.02 9.37
CA PHE A 165 -0.93 8.83 10.05
C PHE A 165 -1.36 7.56 9.30
N CYS A 166 -2.64 7.43 8.94
CA CYS A 166 -3.15 6.30 8.18
C CYS A 166 -2.43 6.15 6.82
N ALA A 167 -2.23 7.25 6.10
CA ALA A 167 -1.54 7.26 4.82
C ALA A 167 -0.06 6.85 4.96
N ARG A 168 0.65 7.43 5.93
CA ARG A 168 2.07 7.17 6.17
C ARG A 168 2.34 5.72 6.56
N HIS A 169 1.43 5.11 7.30
CA HIS A 169 1.54 3.71 7.72
C HIS A 169 0.84 2.73 6.74
N LEU A 170 0.42 3.21 5.56
CA LEU A 170 -0.22 2.42 4.51
C LEU A 170 -1.47 1.66 4.99
N ILE A 171 -2.19 2.24 5.95
CA ILE A 171 -3.44 1.69 6.51
C ILE A 171 -4.59 1.98 5.55
N ALA A 172 -4.71 3.24 5.15
CA ALA A 172 -5.75 3.71 4.26
C ALA A 172 -5.28 4.95 3.50
N LEU A 173 -5.79 5.12 2.27
CA LEU A 173 -5.56 6.30 1.46
C LEU A 173 -6.63 7.36 1.78
N PRO A 174 -6.24 8.58 2.20
CA PRO A 174 -7.19 9.62 2.53
C PRO A 174 -7.65 10.40 1.29
N TYR A 175 -8.95 10.67 1.24
CA TYR A 175 -9.61 11.60 0.32
C TYR A 175 -10.24 12.70 1.17
N ILE A 176 -9.63 13.88 1.11
CA ILE A 176 -9.96 15.01 1.96
C ILE A 176 -10.83 15.99 1.16
N THR A 177 -12.04 16.24 1.67
CA THR A 177 -12.95 17.28 1.17
C THR A 177 -13.10 18.35 2.25
N SER A 178 -13.66 19.52 1.91
CA SER A 178 -13.95 20.58 2.89
C SER A 178 -14.91 20.17 4.01
N LYS A 179 -15.76 19.15 3.76
CA LYS A 179 -16.80 18.69 4.69
C LYS A 179 -16.48 17.35 5.36
N ASN A 180 -15.66 16.50 4.75
CA ASN A 180 -15.43 15.16 5.26
C ASN A 180 -14.06 14.62 4.86
N ILE A 181 -13.59 13.63 5.61
CA ILE A 181 -12.36 12.89 5.33
C ILE A 181 -12.75 11.43 5.13
N THR A 182 -12.52 10.92 3.93
CA THR A 182 -12.79 9.52 3.58
C THR A 182 -11.50 8.74 3.56
N LEU A 183 -11.43 7.65 4.32
CA LEU A 183 -10.31 6.72 4.38
C LEU A 183 -10.67 5.48 3.57
N VAL A 184 -9.84 5.16 2.57
CA VAL A 184 -10.01 3.97 1.72
C VAL A 184 -8.92 2.96 2.08
N PRO A 185 -9.24 1.86 2.79
CA PRO A 185 -8.28 0.81 3.07
C PRO A 185 -7.89 0.09 1.78
N ILE A 186 -6.58 -0.08 1.55
CA ILE A 186 -6.05 -0.70 0.33
C ILE A 186 -5.36 -2.01 0.71
N LYS A 187 -5.72 -3.10 0.04
CA LYS A 187 -5.07 -4.41 0.16
C LYS A 187 -3.83 -4.48 -0.74
N MET A 188 -2.88 -5.35 -0.41
CA MET A 188 -1.72 -5.60 -1.26
C MET A 188 -2.17 -6.13 -2.64
N GLY A 189 -1.55 -5.62 -3.70
CA GLY A 189 -1.89 -5.86 -5.10
C GLY A 189 -2.94 -4.92 -5.70
N GLU A 190 -3.70 -4.17 -4.90
CA GLU A 190 -4.68 -3.19 -5.40
C GLU A 190 -4.15 -1.75 -5.40
N GLU A 191 -2.98 -1.52 -4.80
CA GLU A 191 -2.39 -0.19 -4.62
C GLU A 191 -2.10 0.51 -5.94
N PHE A 192 -1.60 -0.20 -6.94
CA PHE A 192 -1.22 0.39 -8.22
C PHE A 192 -2.43 1.00 -8.94
N GLY A 193 -3.54 0.26 -9.01
CA GLY A 193 -4.75 0.74 -9.65
C GLY A 193 -5.35 1.95 -8.94
N ARG A 194 -5.34 1.95 -7.60
CA ARG A 194 -5.89 3.04 -6.79
C ARG A 194 -5.01 4.29 -6.82
N LEU A 195 -3.69 4.13 -6.76
CA LEU A 195 -2.75 5.25 -6.78
C LEU A 195 -2.66 5.89 -8.17
N LEU A 196 -2.68 5.10 -9.24
CA LEU A 196 -2.65 5.60 -10.62
C LEU A 196 -4.01 6.11 -11.13
N GLY A 197 -5.07 6.02 -10.32
CA GLY A 197 -6.42 6.45 -10.71
C GLY A 197 -7.10 5.52 -11.72
N LEU A 198 -6.59 4.31 -11.91
CA LEU A 198 -7.13 3.31 -12.84
C LEU A 198 -8.33 2.54 -12.24
N SER A 199 -8.48 2.54 -10.91
CA SER A 199 -9.56 1.84 -10.20
C SER A 199 -10.88 2.61 -10.09
N GLY A 200 -11.05 3.71 -10.83
CA GLY A 200 -12.28 4.52 -10.80
C GLY A 200 -12.47 5.34 -9.52
N ASP A 201 -13.71 5.76 -9.27
CA ASP A 201 -14.09 6.56 -8.09
C ASP A 201 -13.88 5.74 -6.80
N TYR A 202 -13.56 6.42 -5.69
CA TYR A 202 -13.47 5.79 -4.37
C TYR A 202 -14.84 5.31 -3.88
N ARG A 203 -15.95 5.84 -4.43
CA ARG A 203 -17.32 5.47 -4.04
C ARG A 203 -17.62 3.99 -4.22
N ASP A 204 -17.01 3.36 -5.22
CA ASP A 204 -17.13 1.92 -5.49
C ASP A 204 -16.15 1.07 -4.64
N ALA A 205 -15.30 1.72 -3.84
CA ALA A 205 -14.38 1.07 -2.90
C ALA A 205 -15.05 0.78 -1.56
N THR A 206 -14.39 -0.02 -0.73
CA THR A 206 -14.63 0.00 0.70
C THR A 206 -14.00 1.25 1.32
N TRP A 207 -14.76 1.99 2.11
CA TRP A 207 -14.31 3.23 2.73
C TRP A 207 -14.99 3.52 4.07
N VAL A 208 -14.30 4.33 4.89
CA VAL A 208 -14.84 4.93 6.11
C VAL A 208 -14.80 6.44 5.97
N ASN A 209 -15.95 7.08 6.15
CA ASN A 209 -16.10 8.52 6.04
C ASN A 209 -16.32 9.14 7.41
N PHE A 210 -15.58 10.21 7.66
CA PHE A 210 -15.60 11.01 8.86
C PHE A 210 -16.08 12.41 8.49
N ASP A 211 -17.28 12.79 8.94
CA ASP A 211 -17.86 14.12 8.69
C ASP A 211 -17.37 15.15 9.70
N VAL A 212 -17.40 16.44 9.36
CA VAL A 212 -17.00 17.53 10.29
C VAL A 212 -17.81 17.50 11.60
N ASN A 213 -19.03 16.97 11.58
CA ASN A 213 -19.86 16.82 12.78
C ASN A 213 -19.47 15.63 13.68
N GLY A 214 -18.46 14.86 13.31
CA GLY A 214 -18.04 13.67 14.03
C GLY A 214 -18.80 12.39 13.64
N GLU A 215 -19.74 12.46 12.70
CA GLU A 215 -20.47 11.29 12.21
C GLU A 215 -19.57 10.38 11.39
N VAL A 216 -19.62 9.08 11.68
CA VAL A 216 -18.84 8.05 10.99
C VAL A 216 -19.79 7.18 10.18
N SER A 217 -19.50 7.06 8.89
CA SER A 217 -20.22 6.15 7.99
C SER A 217 -19.27 5.20 7.27
N VAL A 218 -19.74 4.00 6.98
CA VAL A 218 -18.95 2.94 6.35
C VAL A 218 -19.67 2.42 5.12
N HIS A 219 -18.91 2.16 4.07
CA HIS A 219 -19.37 1.42 2.90
C HIS A 219 -18.39 0.29 2.64
N ILE A 220 -18.90 -0.93 2.41
CA ILE A 220 -18.12 -2.09 2.06
C ILE A 220 -18.49 -2.52 0.63
N ALA A 221 -17.51 -2.53 -0.26
CA ALA A 221 -17.72 -2.94 -1.63
C ALA A 221 -18.05 -4.44 -1.70
N GLN A 222 -18.90 -4.82 -2.65
CA GLN A 222 -19.34 -6.21 -2.79
C GLN A 222 -18.15 -7.16 -2.98
N LYS A 223 -17.14 -6.75 -3.76
CA LYS A 223 -15.91 -7.52 -3.97
C LYS A 223 -15.24 -7.87 -2.63
N ASP A 224 -15.18 -6.91 -1.70
CA ASP A 224 -14.48 -7.06 -0.43
C ASP A 224 -15.32 -7.88 0.55
N TYR A 225 -16.65 -7.78 0.49
CA TYR A 225 -17.56 -8.63 1.25
C TYR A 225 -17.45 -10.11 0.82
N LEU A 226 -17.28 -10.37 -0.48
CA LEU A 226 -17.14 -11.73 -1.00
C LEU A 226 -15.78 -12.38 -0.67
N ASP A 227 -14.80 -11.61 -0.18
CA ASP A 227 -13.51 -12.14 0.26
C ASP A 227 -13.58 -12.85 1.63
N TYR A 228 -14.65 -12.66 2.40
CA TYR A 228 -14.89 -13.42 3.61
C TYR A 228 -15.21 -14.89 3.28
N ARG A 229 -14.76 -15.81 4.15
CA ARG A 229 -14.97 -17.26 3.99
C ARG A 229 -16.43 -17.63 4.17
N GLU A 230 -17.05 -17.02 5.19
CA GLU A 230 -18.44 -17.20 5.56
C GLU A 230 -19.21 -15.92 5.23
N PRO A 231 -20.52 -16.01 4.92
CA PRO A 231 -21.37 -14.84 4.83
C PRO A 231 -21.51 -14.23 6.22
N LEU A 232 -20.82 -13.11 6.45
CA LEU A 232 -20.93 -12.36 7.70
C LEU A 232 -22.19 -11.47 7.69
N ALA A 233 -22.74 -11.20 8.87
CA ALA A 233 -23.82 -10.23 9.04
C ALA A 233 -23.37 -8.84 8.54
N PHE A 234 -23.93 -8.39 7.42
CA PHE A 234 -23.46 -7.18 6.72
C PHE A 234 -23.53 -5.93 7.60
N ASP A 235 -24.64 -5.73 8.31
CA ASP A 235 -24.80 -4.55 9.17
C ASP A 235 -23.83 -4.57 10.35
N GLN A 236 -23.64 -5.73 11.00
CA GLN A 236 -22.64 -5.89 12.07
C GLN A 236 -21.22 -5.70 11.56
N LEU A 237 -20.92 -6.17 10.35
CA LEU A 237 -19.62 -5.98 9.71
C LEU A 237 -19.34 -4.50 9.46
N CYS A 238 -20.30 -3.75 8.91
CA CYS A 238 -20.16 -2.31 8.73
C CYS A 238 -19.92 -1.59 10.08
N THR A 239 -20.66 -1.96 11.13
CA THR A 239 -20.47 -1.41 12.47
C THR A 239 -19.10 -1.74 13.04
N SER A 240 -18.67 -2.99 12.96
CA SER A 240 -17.34 -3.43 13.44
C SER A 240 -16.22 -2.72 12.69
N PHE A 241 -16.34 -2.60 11.36
CA PHE A 241 -15.37 -1.93 10.51
C PHE A 241 -15.20 -0.45 10.86
N GLY A 242 -16.31 0.26 11.10
CA GLY A 242 -16.24 1.64 11.56
C GLY A 242 -15.67 1.75 12.97
N GLN A 243 -16.03 0.82 13.86
CA GLN A 243 -15.52 0.77 15.22
C GLN A 243 -13.99 0.60 15.26
N VAL A 244 -13.40 -0.21 14.37
CA VAL A 244 -11.94 -0.34 14.26
C VAL A 244 -11.28 1.02 14.02
N PHE A 245 -11.82 1.84 13.11
CA PHE A 245 -11.27 3.18 12.87
C PHE A 245 -11.56 4.17 14.00
N ILE A 246 -12.69 4.04 14.68
CA ILE A 246 -13.03 4.83 15.89
C ILE A 246 -12.00 4.55 16.99
N ASP A 247 -11.72 3.27 17.27
CA ASP A 247 -10.70 2.86 18.23
C ASP A 247 -9.32 3.43 17.85
N PHE A 248 -8.99 3.40 16.55
CA PHE A 248 -7.70 3.87 16.06
C PHE A 248 -7.53 5.39 16.24
N ILE A 249 -8.56 6.19 15.96
CA ILE A 249 -8.47 7.64 16.18
C ILE A 249 -8.39 7.95 17.67
N GLU A 250 -9.07 7.19 18.54
CA GLU A 250 -8.96 7.36 19.99
C GLU A 250 -7.56 7.03 20.52
N LEU A 251 -6.97 5.92 20.08
CA LEU A 251 -5.59 5.56 20.40
C LEU A 251 -4.61 6.63 19.90
N TYR A 252 -4.80 7.12 18.67
CA TYR A 252 -3.99 8.17 18.10
C TYR A 252 -4.08 9.47 18.92
N LYS A 253 -5.29 9.88 19.33
CA LYS A 253 -5.52 11.07 20.19
C LYS A 253 -4.82 10.96 21.53
N LYS A 254 -4.69 9.75 22.09
CA LYS A 254 -3.96 9.48 23.34
C LYS A 254 -2.43 9.48 23.16
N GLY A 255 -1.92 9.67 21.94
CA GLY A 255 -0.50 9.54 21.62
C GLY A 255 -0.03 8.10 21.47
N GLU A 256 -0.95 7.14 21.49
CA GLU A 256 -0.68 5.70 21.45
C GLU A 256 -0.80 5.13 20.03
N GLY A 257 -0.49 5.93 19.00
CA GLY A 257 -0.57 5.49 17.60
C GLY A 257 0.25 4.24 17.29
N VAL A 258 1.31 3.96 18.05
CA VAL A 258 2.08 2.71 17.94
C VAL A 258 1.20 1.48 18.23
N ARG A 259 0.26 1.56 19.19
CA ARG A 259 -0.66 0.46 19.51
C ARG A 259 -1.59 0.10 18.36
N VAL A 260 -1.91 1.06 17.49
CA VAL A 260 -2.65 0.79 16.25
C VAL A 260 -1.87 -0.16 15.35
N ILE A 261 -0.56 0.07 15.23
CA ILE A 261 0.34 -0.77 14.44
C ILE A 261 0.51 -2.15 15.09
N ASP A 262 0.74 -2.18 16.40
CA ASP A 262 0.89 -3.43 17.16
C ASP A 262 -0.34 -4.33 17.01
N ARG A 263 -1.55 -3.76 17.15
CA ARG A 263 -2.81 -4.52 16.99
C ARG A 263 -2.95 -5.15 15.60
N MET A 264 -2.45 -4.50 14.55
CA MET A 264 -2.42 -5.07 13.20
C MET A 264 -1.31 -6.12 13.04
N ASP A 265 -0.15 -5.91 13.65
CA ASP A 265 0.98 -6.85 13.56
C ASP A 265 0.74 -8.15 14.36
N ASP A 266 -0.04 -8.08 15.44
CA ASP A 266 -0.50 -9.22 16.24
C ASP A 266 -1.32 -10.24 15.45
N LEU A 267 -1.93 -9.83 14.33
CA LEU A 267 -2.62 -10.75 13.41
C LEU A 267 -1.67 -11.72 12.70
N LYS A 268 -0.36 -11.44 12.72
CA LYS A 268 0.70 -12.26 12.11
C LYS A 268 0.41 -12.64 10.66
N LEU A 269 -0.20 -11.73 9.90
CA LEU A 269 -0.41 -11.89 8.46
C LEU A 269 0.93 -11.86 7.71
N SER A 270 0.98 -12.49 6.54
CA SER A 270 2.18 -12.50 5.69
C SER A 270 2.49 -11.10 5.17
N VAL A 271 3.73 -10.81 4.78
CA VAL A 271 4.09 -9.50 4.21
C VAL A 271 3.43 -9.27 2.84
N LEU A 272 3.11 -10.36 2.13
CA LEU A 272 2.53 -10.34 0.78
C LEU A 272 1.00 -10.45 0.76
N SER A 273 0.34 -10.52 1.91
CA SER A 273 -1.13 -10.63 2.03
C SER A 273 -1.76 -9.34 2.50
#